data_AF-A0A3D5NR16-F1
#
_entry.id   AF-A0A3D5NR16-F1
#
_cell.length_a   1.000
_cell.length_b   1.000
_cell.length_c   1.000
_cell.angle_alpha   90.00
_cell.angle_beta   90.00
_cell.angle_gamma   90.00
#
_symmetry.space_group_name_H-M   'P 1'
#
loop_
_entity.id
_entity.type
_entity.pdbx_description
1 polymer ?
#
loop_
_entity_poly.entity_id
_entity_poly.type
_entity_poly.pdbx_seq_one_letter_code
_entity_poly.pdbx_strand_id
1 'polypeptide(L)'
;MGTNVKILNLTKDLFNEDALIFQNLKSEYISLKNRKDNKEVRFHMSEFPFLGIWTSLGDAPFICLEPWAGHADYDDFYGEFLDKEDNVLLEPGEDKTHTYTMDIRF
;
A
#
# COMPACT_ATOMS: atom_id res chain seq x y z
N MET A 1 -15.31 -1.47 9.90
CA MET A 1 -15.57 -1.17 8.47
C MET A 1 -15.14 0.27 8.20
N GLY A 2 -14.04 0.46 7.47
CA GLY A 2 -13.51 1.79 7.19
C GLY A 2 -14.43 2.59 6.27
N THR A 3 -14.55 3.89 6.53
CA THR A 3 -15.23 4.81 5.64
C THR A 3 -14.37 5.05 4.39
N ASN A 4 -14.98 5.07 3.21
CA ASN A 4 -14.30 5.43 1.97
C ASN A 4 -14.01 6.94 1.98
N VAL A 5 -12.82 7.31 2.45
CA VAL A 5 -12.38 8.70 2.59
C VAL A 5 -11.32 9.03 1.54
N LYS A 6 -11.37 10.26 1.02
CA LYS A 6 -10.34 10.77 0.09
C LYS A 6 -9.06 11.24 0.80
N ILE A 7 -9.12 11.49 2.10
CA ILE A 7 -8.03 12.05 2.89
C ILE A 7 -7.90 11.24 4.18
N LEU A 8 -6.70 10.70 4.41
CA LEU A 8 -6.29 10.08 5.67
C LEU A 8 -5.36 11.05 6.40
N ASN A 9 -5.73 11.47 7.61
CA ASN A 9 -4.86 12.28 8.45
C ASN A 9 -3.87 11.37 9.16
N LEU A 10 -2.59 11.47 8.80
CA LEU A 10 -1.54 10.63 9.39
C LEU A 10 -1.27 11.06 10.84
N THR A 11 -1.51 10.16 11.78
CA THR A 11 -1.08 10.25 13.18
C THR A 11 -0.29 8.98 13.52
N LYS A 12 0.54 9.03 14.56
CA LYS A 12 1.33 7.88 14.98
C LYS A 12 0.45 6.73 15.49
N ASP A 13 -0.64 7.06 16.18
CA ASP A 13 -1.55 6.06 16.75
C ASP A 13 -2.25 5.18 15.70
N LEU A 14 -2.33 5.63 14.44
CA LEU A 14 -2.89 4.83 13.35
C LEU A 14 -2.11 3.53 13.10
N PHE A 15 -0.84 3.47 13.49
CA PHE A 15 0.06 2.36 13.20
C PHE A 15 0.41 1.55 14.45
N ASN A 16 -0.30 1.76 15.56
CA ASN A 16 -0.09 1.00 16.80
C ASN A 16 -0.42 -0.49 16.65
N GLU A 17 -1.30 -0.82 15.72
CA GLU A 17 -1.75 -2.19 15.40
C GLU A 17 -1.15 -2.70 14.08
N ASP A 18 0.01 -2.19 13.67
CA ASP A 18 0.74 -2.53 12.43
C ASP A 18 0.24 -1.74 11.19
N ALA A 19 0.61 -2.21 10.00
CA ALA A 19 0.36 -1.57 8.71
C ALA A 19 -1.14 -1.42 8.41
N LEU A 20 -1.49 -0.28 7.81
CA LEU A 20 -2.81 -0.08 7.24
C LEU A 20 -2.83 -0.66 5.82
N ILE A 21 -3.62 -1.71 5.61
CA ILE A 21 -3.75 -2.39 4.32
C ILE A 21 -5.05 -1.92 3.64
N PHE A 22 -4.90 -1.36 2.44
CA PHE A 22 -6.01 -0.94 1.60
C PHE A 22 -6.11 -1.86 0.39
N GLN A 23 -7.33 -2.27 0.08
CA GLN A 23 -7.67 -3.04 -1.11
C GLN A 23 -8.75 -2.32 -1.91
N ASN A 24 -8.90 -2.65 -3.20
CA ASN A 24 -9.93 -2.07 -4.08
C ASN A 24 -9.87 -0.53 -4.15
N LEU A 25 -8.65 0.04 -4.16
CA LEU A 25 -8.46 1.47 -4.30
C LEU A 25 -9.09 1.97 -5.60
N LYS A 26 -10.00 2.94 -5.49
CA LYS A 26 -10.60 3.64 -6.64
C LYS A 26 -9.69 4.75 -7.17
N SER A 27 -8.63 5.09 -6.45
CA SER A 27 -7.70 6.17 -6.78
C SER A 27 -6.63 5.69 -7.75
N GLU A 28 -6.36 6.45 -8.81
CA GLU A 28 -5.24 6.17 -9.73
C GLU A 28 -3.88 6.44 -9.08
N TYR A 29 -3.85 7.37 -8.13
CA TYR A 29 -2.67 7.73 -7.36
C TYR A 29 -3.03 8.11 -5.92
N ILE A 30 -2.04 8.07 -5.04
CA ILE A 30 -2.09 8.70 -3.71
C ILE A 30 -1.08 9.85 -3.64
N SER A 31 -1.21 10.71 -2.63
CA SER A 31 -0.27 11.79 -2.42
C SER A 31 0.03 11.96 -0.94
N LEU A 32 1.31 11.87 -0.58
CA LEU A 32 1.82 12.25 0.73
C LEU A 32 2.14 13.74 0.71
N LYS A 33 1.46 14.50 1.55
CA LYS A 33 1.58 15.97 1.61
C LYS A 33 1.67 16.42 3.06
N ASN A 34 2.35 17.54 3.27
CA ASN A 34 2.23 18.31 4.50
C ASN A 34 1.18 19.43 4.33
N ARG A 35 0.83 20.11 5.42
CA ARG A 35 -0.17 21.20 5.43
C ARG A 35 0.46 22.60 5.38
N LYS A 36 1.79 22.71 5.33
CA LYS A 36 2.56 23.95 5.45
C LYS A 36 2.96 24.53 4.09
N ASP A 37 3.27 23.66 3.13
CA ASP A 37 3.69 24.04 1.78
C ASP A 37 3.12 23.08 0.72
N ASN A 38 3.52 23.27 -0.53
CA ASN A 38 3.03 22.48 -1.67
C ASN A 38 3.85 21.21 -1.95
N LYS A 39 4.81 20.86 -1.09
CA LYS A 39 5.64 19.67 -1.30
C LYS A 39 4.79 18.42 -1.25
N GLU A 40 5.00 17.56 -2.23
CA GLU A 40 4.18 16.37 -2.45
C GLU A 40 5.03 15.26 -3.02
N VAL A 41 4.87 14.05 -2.46
CA VAL A 41 5.23 12.81 -3.14
C VAL A 41 3.94 12.21 -3.66
N ARG A 42 3.80 12.10 -4.98
CA ARG A 42 2.65 11.46 -5.62
C ARG A 42 3.04 10.10 -6.13
N PHE A 43 2.25 9.09 -5.78
CA PHE A 43 2.54 7.70 -6.08
C PHE A 43 1.43 7.13 -6.97
N HIS A 44 1.76 6.79 -8.21
CA HIS A 44 0.86 6.18 -9.19
C HIS A 44 1.06 4.66 -9.15
N MET A 45 0.01 3.91 -8.79
CA MET A 45 0.11 2.47 -8.47
C MET A 45 -1.09 1.65 -8.95
N SER A 46 -1.81 2.10 -9.97
CA SER A 46 -3.05 1.44 -10.42
C SER A 46 -2.89 -0.03 -10.84
N GLU A 47 -1.65 -0.50 -11.08
CA GLU A 47 -1.33 -1.90 -11.40
C GLU A 47 -1.24 -2.81 -10.16
N PHE A 48 -1.42 -2.26 -8.96
CA PHE A 48 -1.32 -2.99 -7.70
C PHE A 48 -2.71 -3.07 -7.02
N PRO A 49 -3.19 -4.28 -6.68
CA PRO A 49 -4.49 -4.45 -6.03
C PRO A 49 -4.51 -3.96 -4.58
N PHE A 50 -3.34 -3.88 -3.94
CA PHE A 50 -3.18 -3.52 -2.54
C PHE A 50 -2.21 -2.37 -2.33
N LEU A 51 -2.41 -1.65 -1.23
CA LEU A 51 -1.48 -0.67 -0.69
C LEU A 51 -1.32 -0.89 0.81
N GLY A 52 -0.09 -1.16 1.24
CA GLY A 52 0.33 -1.02 2.63
C GLY A 52 0.79 0.41 2.92
N ILE A 53 0.32 0.98 4.03
CA ILE A 53 0.88 2.22 4.61
C ILE A 53 1.38 1.89 6.01
N TRP A 54 2.65 2.18 6.27
CA TRP A 54 3.29 1.80 7.53
C TRP A 54 4.34 2.81 7.99
N THR A 55 4.58 2.89 9.29
CA THR A 55 5.77 3.54 9.86
C THR A 55 6.17 2.77 11.10
N SER A 56 7.48 2.73 11.41
CA SER A 56 7.94 2.26 12.71
C SER A 56 7.30 3.08 13.83
N LEU A 57 7.00 2.40 14.95
CA LEU A 57 6.55 3.03 16.18
C LEU A 57 7.60 4.02 16.71
N GLY A 58 7.13 5.00 17.49
CA GLY A 58 7.93 6.09 18.00
C GLY A 58 8.19 7.20 16.97
N ASP A 59 9.31 7.90 17.15
CA ASP A 59 9.63 9.15 16.42
C ASP A 59 10.28 8.92 15.05
N ALA A 60 9.99 7.78 14.40
CA ALA A 60 10.49 7.50 13.06
C ALA A 60 10.11 8.63 12.09
N PRO A 61 11.08 9.30 11.43
CA PRO A 61 10.83 10.48 10.61
C PRO A 61 10.48 10.10 9.16
N PHE A 62 9.79 8.96 8.95
CA PHE A 62 9.41 8.48 7.64
C PHE A 62 8.05 7.76 7.69
N ILE A 63 7.52 7.49 6.51
CA ILE A 63 6.37 6.60 6.30
C ILE A 63 6.64 5.81 5.02
N CYS A 64 6.24 4.54 5.00
CA CYS A 64 6.27 3.67 3.85
C CYS A 64 4.95 3.73 3.09
N LEU A 65 5.04 3.78 1.77
CA LEU A 65 3.93 3.62 0.83
C LEU A 65 4.26 2.41 -0.02
N GLU A 66 3.52 1.33 0.17
CA GLU A 66 3.93 0.00 -0.28
C GLU A 66 2.86 -0.59 -1.22
N PRO A 67 2.97 -0.38 -2.54
CA PRO A 67 2.09 -1.03 -3.50
C PRO A 67 2.39 -2.53 -3.54
N TRP A 68 1.39 -3.38 -3.31
CA TRP A 68 1.59 -4.84 -3.25
C TRP A 68 0.80 -5.60 -4.32
N ALA A 69 1.47 -6.57 -4.95
CA ALA A 69 0.90 -7.53 -5.89
C ALA A 69 0.73 -8.91 -5.21
N GLY A 70 0.00 -8.88 -4.08
CA GLY A 70 -0.18 -9.98 -3.13
C GLY A 70 -0.27 -9.42 -1.71
N HIS A 71 -0.49 -10.27 -0.71
CA HIS A 71 -0.55 -9.84 0.70
C HIS A 71 0.04 -10.90 1.66
N ALA A 72 0.15 -10.56 2.94
CA ALA A 72 0.51 -11.51 3.99
C ALA A 72 -0.57 -12.58 4.18
N ASP A 73 -0.25 -13.74 4.76
CA ASP A 73 -1.28 -14.76 5.01
C ASP A 73 -2.34 -14.23 5.98
N TYR A 74 -3.58 -14.69 5.82
CA TYR A 74 -4.58 -14.50 6.87
C TYR A 74 -4.24 -15.36 8.08
N ASP A 75 -4.64 -14.91 9.27
CA ASP A 75 -4.37 -15.62 10.53
C ASP A 75 -4.92 -17.07 10.57
N ASP A 76 -5.95 -17.34 9.76
CA ASP A 76 -6.62 -18.63 9.63
C ASP A 76 -6.26 -19.40 8.35
N PHE A 77 -5.25 -18.94 7.59
CA PHE A 77 -4.75 -19.66 6.43
C PHE A 77 -3.72 -20.72 6.85
N TYR A 78 -4.04 -21.98 6.58
CA TYR A 78 -3.17 -23.15 6.83
C TYR A 78 -2.95 -24.01 5.57
N GLY A 79 -3.25 -23.45 4.39
CA GLY A 79 -3.16 -24.14 3.10
C GLY A 79 -1.74 -24.22 2.56
N GLU A 80 -1.60 -24.76 1.36
CA GLU A 80 -0.33 -24.77 0.64
C GLU A 80 -0.08 -23.42 -0.03
N PHE A 81 1.18 -23.12 -0.37
CA PHE A 81 1.54 -21.86 -1.03
C PHE A 81 0.70 -21.57 -2.29
N LEU A 82 0.34 -22.61 -3.05
CA LEU A 82 -0.48 -22.46 -4.27
C LEU A 82 -1.94 -22.09 -3.97
N ASP A 83 -2.43 -22.31 -2.75
CA ASP A 83 -3.80 -21.99 -2.34
C ASP A 83 -3.94 -20.57 -1.77
N LYS A 84 -2.82 -19.87 -1.56
CA LYS A 84 -2.80 -18.54 -0.97
C LYS A 84 -3.50 -17.52 -1.87
N GLU A 85 -4.41 -16.73 -1.28
CA GLU A 85 -5.15 -15.69 -1.98
C GLU A 85 -4.21 -14.63 -2.61
N ASP A 86 -4.60 -14.13 -3.77
CA ASP A 86 -3.92 -13.08 -4.55
C ASP A 86 -2.46 -13.34 -4.95
N ASN A 87 -1.99 -14.58 -4.81
CA ASN A 87 -0.74 -15.00 -5.42
C ASN A 87 -0.80 -14.84 -6.95
N VAL A 88 0.28 -14.30 -7.52
CA VAL A 88 0.45 -14.25 -8.97
C VAL A 88 0.98 -15.61 -9.45
N LEU A 89 0.11 -16.38 -10.09
CA LEU A 89 0.50 -17.61 -10.78
C LEU A 89 1.02 -17.26 -12.18
N LEU A 90 2.16 -17.86 -12.56
CA LEU A 90 2.74 -17.76 -13.90
C LEU A 90 3.00 -19.16 -14.43
N GLU A 91 2.56 -19.43 -15.66
CA GLU A 91 2.88 -20.67 -16.36
C GLU A 91 4.34 -20.66 -16.88
N PRO A 92 4.91 -21.82 -17.23
CA PRO A 92 6.27 -21.89 -17.77
C PRO A 92 6.45 -20.99 -19.01
N GLY A 93 7.33 -20.00 -18.90
CA GLY A 93 7.63 -19.03 -19.96
C GLY A 93 6.78 -17.76 -19.92
N GLU A 94 5.91 -17.60 -18.94
CA GLU A 94 5.19 -16.35 -18.71
C GLU A 94 5.97 -15.36 -17.85
N ASP A 95 5.74 -14.08 -18.13
CA ASP A 95 6.23 -12.95 -17.35
C ASP A 95 5.06 -12.05 -16.96
N LYS A 96 5.12 -11.46 -15.76
CA LYS A 96 4.22 -10.39 -15.36
C LYS A 96 5.03 -9.19 -14.87
N THR A 97 4.72 -8.04 -15.45
CA THR A 97 5.34 -6.76 -15.08
C THR A 97 4.33 -5.94 -14.29
N HIS A 98 4.80 -5.33 -13.21
CA HIS A 98 4.07 -4.32 -12.46
C HIS A 98 4.90 -3.03 -12.42
N THR A 99 4.26 -1.91 -12.72
CA THR A 99 4.88 -0.59 -12.82
C THR A 99 4.23 0.36 -11.83
N TYR A 100 5.06 1.13 -11.15
CA TYR A 100 4.63 2.32 -10.42
C TYR A 100 5.49 3.51 -10.81
N THR A 101 5.01 4.72 -10.49
CA THR A 101 5.77 5.94 -10.70
C THR A 101 5.63 6.87 -9.50
N MET A 102 6.71 7.56 -9.16
CA MET A 102 6.73 8.56 -8.11
C MET A 102 7.07 9.93 -8.69
N ASP A 103 6.16 10.89 -8.52
CA ASP A 103 6.47 12.30 -8.76
C ASP A 103 6.90 12.93 -7.43
N ILE A 104 8.08 13.55 -7.41
CA ILE A 104 8.53 14.37 -6.28
C ILE A 104 8.40 15.84 -6.67
N ARG A 105 7.59 16.59 -5.93
CA ARG A 105 7.25 17.99 -6.23
C ARG A 105 7.67 18.87 -5.06
N PHE A 106 8.38 19.96 -5.35
CA PHE A 106 8.93 20.90 -4.37
C PHE A 106 8.33 22.29 -4.51
#